data_AF-A0A8T4JAG5-F1
#
_entry.id   AF-A0A8T4JAG5-F1
#
_cell.length_a   1.000
_cell.length_b   1.000
_cell.length_c   1.000
_cell.angle_alpha   90.00
_cell.angle_beta   90.00
_cell.angle_gamma   90.00
#
_symmetry.space_group_name_H-M   'P 1'
#
loop_
_entity.id
_entity.type
_entity.pdbx_description
1 polymer ?
#
loop_
_entity_poly.entity_id
_entity_poly.type
_entity_poly.pdbx_seq_one_letter_code
_entity_poly.pdbx_strand_id
1 'polypeptide(L)'
;MKKLAYTFRTCPIKADFVFGKIKQDLENFYELILNKKPDIIIGYGNGEKNCFEKYAINVFHGKKIVKNGPDKYELFTPTKSNPKPTTSFCNYTTYKIKYFLSQNELNSKLVFKHLKK
;
A
#
# COMPACT_ATOMS: atom_id res chain seq x y z
N MET A 1 -0.71 -14.63 13.98
CA MET A 1 -0.97 -13.67 12.88
C MET A 1 0.36 -13.04 12.45
N LYS A 2 0.85 -13.38 11.26
CA LYS A 2 2.08 -12.84 10.67
C LYS A 2 1.80 -11.46 10.08
N LYS A 3 2.58 -10.46 10.50
CA LYS A 3 2.45 -9.07 10.04
C LYS A 3 3.66 -8.70 9.19
N LEU A 4 3.44 -7.86 8.17
CA LEU A 4 4.50 -7.22 7.39
C LEU A 4 4.20 -5.72 7.32
N ALA A 5 5.06 -4.90 7.93
CA ALA A 5 4.93 -3.45 7.90
C ALA A 5 5.85 -2.84 6.82
N TYR A 6 5.35 -1.84 6.09
CA TYR A 6 6.17 -1.00 5.22
C TYR A 6 5.92 0.48 5.47
N THR A 7 6.94 1.30 5.20
CA THR A 7 6.83 2.76 5.23
C THR A 7 7.60 3.38 4.06
N PHE A 8 7.61 4.70 3.98
CA PHE A 8 8.39 5.47 3.01
C PHE A 8 9.51 6.23 3.71
N ARG A 9 10.59 6.55 2.99
CA ARG A 9 11.69 7.37 3.53
C ARG A 9 11.24 8.70 4.16
N THR A 10 10.14 9.27 3.68
CA THR A 10 9.57 10.50 4.23
C THR A 10 8.83 10.32 5.54
N CYS A 11 8.46 9.09 5.91
CA CYS A 11 7.68 8.74 7.10
C CYS A 11 8.52 7.82 8.02
N PRO A 12 9.32 8.38 8.95
CA PRO A 12 10.37 7.66 9.67
C PRO A 12 9.81 6.84 10.85
N ILE A 13 8.94 5.89 10.55
CA ILE A 13 8.42 4.91 11.50
C ILE A 13 9.19 3.61 11.33
N LYS A 14 9.41 2.86 12.40
CA LYS A 14 9.98 1.51 12.33
C LYS A 14 9.04 0.58 11.56
N ALA A 15 9.54 -0.02 10.48
CA ALA A 15 8.83 -0.98 9.63
C ALA A 15 9.78 -2.08 9.15
N ASP A 16 9.26 -3.21 8.66
CA ASP A 16 10.07 -4.29 8.07
C ASP A 16 10.72 -3.86 6.75
N PHE A 17 10.10 -2.91 6.04
CA PHE A 17 10.56 -2.45 4.73
C PHE A 17 10.35 -0.93 4.57
N VAL A 18 11.34 -0.25 3.99
CA VAL A 18 11.28 1.20 3.74
C VAL A 18 11.42 1.45 2.26
N PHE A 19 10.33 1.89 1.62
CA PHE A 19 10.34 2.30 0.22
C PHE A 19 11.13 3.60 0.04
N GLY A 20 12.17 3.51 -0.78
CA GLY A 20 12.98 4.63 -1.21
C GLY A 20 12.95 4.88 -2.72
N LYS A 21 12.92 3.84 -3.55
CA LYS A 21 12.89 3.89 -5.01
C LYS A 21 11.71 3.08 -5.52
N ILE A 22 11.06 3.52 -6.60
CA ILE A 22 9.76 2.96 -6.99
C ILE A 22 9.87 1.50 -7.48
N LYS A 23 10.75 1.23 -8.46
CA LYS A 23 10.73 -0.03 -9.20
C LYS A 23 11.40 -1.18 -8.44
N GLN A 24 12.68 -1.02 -8.11
CA GLN A 24 13.48 -2.06 -7.47
C GLN A 24 12.93 -2.44 -6.09
N ASP A 25 12.44 -1.46 -5.32
CA ASP A 25 11.90 -1.75 -3.99
C ASP A 25 10.56 -2.48 -4.05
N LEU A 26 9.75 -2.28 -5.11
CA LEU A 26 8.52 -3.05 -5.29
C LEU A 26 8.82 -4.53 -5.53
N GLU A 27 9.80 -4.83 -6.39
CA GLU A 27 10.23 -6.21 -6.66
C GLU A 27 10.73 -6.89 -5.37
N ASN A 28 11.64 -6.23 -4.63
CA ASN A 28 12.14 -6.72 -3.35
C ASN A 28 11.01 -6.92 -2.32
N PHE A 29 10.03 -6.01 -2.30
CA PHE A 29 8.91 -6.12 -1.37
C PHE A 29 7.96 -7.28 -1.74
N TYR A 30 7.78 -7.57 -3.02
CA TYR A 30 7.01 -8.73 -3.47
C TYR A 30 7.66 -10.04 -3.06
N GLU A 31 8.98 -10.17 -3.24
CA GLU A 31 9.73 -11.33 -2.75
C GLU A 31 9.58 -11.49 -1.23
N LEU A 32 9.63 -10.37 -0.49
CA LEU A 32 9.41 -10.38 0.96
C LEU A 32 8.00 -10.86 1.34
N ILE A 33 6.97 -10.47 0.59
CA ILE A 33 5.58 -10.95 0.78
C ILE A 33 5.52 -12.46 0.55
N LEU A 34 6.09 -12.97 -0.55
CA LEU A 34 6.09 -14.39 -0.90
C LEU A 34 6.82 -15.24 0.15
N ASN A 35 7.96 -14.75 0.65
CA ASN A 35 8.77 -15.43 1.64
C ASN A 35 8.11 -15.43 3.03
N LYS A 36 7.62 -14.28 3.50
CA LYS A 36 7.04 -14.17 4.85
C LYS A 36 5.61 -14.73 4.93
N LYS A 37 4.87 -14.74 3.82
CA LYS A 37 3.44 -15.11 3.74
C LYS A 37 2.60 -14.43 4.84
N PRO A 38 2.56 -13.09 4.88
CA PRO A 38 1.87 -12.37 5.95
C PRO A 38 0.36 -12.50 5.86
N ASP A 39 -0.32 -12.60 7.00
CA ASP A 39 -1.79 -12.53 7.08
C ASP A 39 -2.27 -11.08 6.84
N ILE A 40 -1.46 -10.12 7.29
CA ILE A 40 -1.74 -8.69 7.18
C ILE A 40 -0.48 -7.92 6.79
N ILE A 41 -0.65 -7.02 5.81
CA ILE A 41 0.35 -6.07 5.35
C ILE A 41 -0.13 -4.68 5.76
N ILE A 42 0.74 -3.89 6.39
CA ILE A 42 0.40 -2.57 6.92
C ILE A 42 1.37 -1.54 6.34
N GLY A 43 0.85 -0.67 5.48
CA GLY A 43 1.57 0.48 4.97
C GLY A 43 1.39 1.72 5.83
N TYR A 44 2.44 2.48 6.00
CA TYR A 44 2.42 3.79 6.64
C TYR A 44 2.98 4.87 5.73
N GLY A 45 2.41 6.07 5.79
CA GLY A 45 2.92 7.24 5.10
C GLY A 45 2.53 8.53 5.80
N ASN A 46 3.11 9.66 5.40
CA ASN A 46 2.70 10.96 5.92
C ASN A 46 1.43 11.45 5.23
N GLY A 47 0.54 12.09 5.98
CA GLY A 47 -0.60 12.83 5.45
C GLY A 47 -0.94 14.03 6.33
N GLU A 48 -1.99 14.76 5.97
CA GLU A 48 -2.46 15.93 6.72
C GLU A 48 -3.18 15.55 8.02
N LYS A 49 -3.71 14.32 8.08
CA LYS A 49 -4.51 13.79 9.18
C LYS A 49 -4.16 12.33 9.41
N ASN A 50 -4.39 11.87 10.64
CA ASN A 50 -4.34 10.45 10.97
C ASN A 50 -5.57 9.76 10.37
N CYS A 51 -5.40 8.92 9.36
CA CYS A 51 -6.52 8.20 8.75
C CYS A 51 -6.10 6.88 8.10
N PHE A 52 -7.07 5.97 7.98
CA PHE A 52 -6.93 4.79 7.14
C PHE A 52 -7.47 5.07 5.74
N GLU A 53 -6.74 4.64 4.73
CA GLU A 53 -7.20 4.67 3.34
C GLU A 53 -8.20 3.55 3.09
N LYS A 54 -9.34 3.88 2.49
CA LYS A 54 -10.35 2.88 2.10
C LYS A 54 -10.05 2.24 0.75
N TYR A 55 -9.47 3.01 -0.16
CA TYR A 55 -9.27 2.59 -1.54
C TYR A 55 -7.85 2.87 -2.00
N ALA A 56 -7.30 1.97 -2.80
CA ALA A 56 -6.18 2.25 -3.68
C ALA A 56 -6.71 2.38 -5.12
N ILE A 57 -6.44 3.49 -5.79
CA ILE A 57 -6.96 3.79 -7.13
C ILE A 57 -5.90 3.58 -8.21
N ASN A 58 -6.33 3.15 -9.40
CA ASN A 58 -5.47 2.90 -10.56
C ASN A 58 -5.06 4.18 -11.28
N VAL A 59 -4.66 5.21 -10.53
CA VAL A 59 -4.28 6.51 -11.07
C VAL A 59 -3.08 7.05 -10.30
N PHE A 60 -2.04 7.43 -11.03
CA PHE A 60 -0.89 8.15 -10.52
C PHE A 60 -0.56 9.28 -11.49
N HIS A 61 -0.63 10.52 -11.00
CA HIS A 61 -0.44 11.74 -11.80
C HIS A 61 -1.26 11.74 -13.12
N GLY A 62 -2.54 11.36 -13.04
CA GLY A 62 -3.46 11.34 -14.19
C GLY A 62 -3.27 10.17 -15.16
N LYS A 63 -2.29 9.28 -14.93
CA LYS A 63 -2.06 8.10 -15.76
C LYS A 63 -2.46 6.82 -15.02
N LYS A 64 -2.91 5.81 -15.77
CA LYS A 64 -3.18 4.48 -15.20
C LYS A 64 -1.88 3.85 -14.67
N ILE A 65 -1.94 3.25 -13.48
CA ILE A 65 -0.81 2.52 -12.88
C ILE A 65 -0.64 1.15 -13.54
N VAL A 66 -1.75 0.52 -13.93
CA VAL A 66 -1.82 -0.73 -14.70
C VAL A 66 -2.87 -0.54 -15.79
N LYS A 67 -2.47 -0.68 -17.07
CA LYS A 67 -3.31 -0.38 -18.24
C LYS A 67 -4.68 -1.10 -18.20
N ASN A 68 -4.66 -2.38 -17.84
CA ASN A 68 -5.83 -3.26 -17.79
C ASN A 68 -6.21 -3.67 -16.35
N GLY A 69 -5.72 -2.95 -15.35
CA GLY A 69 -6.04 -3.22 -13.95
C GLY A 69 -7.39 -2.62 -13.54
N PRO A 70 -8.03 -3.11 -12.46
CA PRO A 70 -9.29 -2.56 -11.95
C PRO A 70 -9.13 -1.10 -11.55
N ASP A 71 -10.18 -0.28 -11.65
CA ASP A 71 -10.10 1.16 -11.36
C ASP A 71 -9.73 1.47 -9.90
N LYS A 72 -10.14 0.59 -8.97
CA LYS A 72 -9.79 0.68 -7.55
C LYS A 72 -9.80 -0.68 -6.89
N TYR A 73 -9.04 -0.79 -5.81
CA TYR A 73 -9.11 -1.88 -4.84
C TYR A 73 -9.60 -1.35 -3.50
N GLU A 74 -10.49 -2.09 -2.84
CA GLU A 74 -10.84 -1.85 -1.45
C GLU A 74 -9.74 -2.39 -0.52
N LEU A 75 -9.39 -1.59 0.47
CA LEU A 75 -8.39 -1.92 1.49
C LEU A 75 -9.10 -2.36 2.77
N PHE A 76 -8.39 -3.15 3.58
CA PHE A 76 -8.88 -3.49 4.91
C PHE A 76 -8.76 -2.27 5.83
N THR A 77 -9.88 -1.76 6.34
CA THR A 77 -9.91 -0.60 7.24
C THR A 77 -10.57 -0.96 8.57
N PRO A 78 -9.86 -0.86 9.72
CA PRO A 78 -10.42 -1.24 11.01
C PRO A 78 -11.38 -0.20 11.62
N THR A 79 -11.36 1.06 11.17
CA THR A 79 -12.17 2.17 11.70
C THR A 79 -12.53 3.19 10.61
N LYS A 80 -13.20 4.31 10.96
CA LYS A 80 -13.55 5.42 10.05
C LYS A 80 -12.41 5.76 9.08
N SER A 81 -12.71 5.68 7.78
CA SER A 81 -11.75 5.83 6.68
C SER A 81 -11.83 7.22 6.05
N ASN A 82 -10.74 7.66 5.43
CA ASN A 82 -10.76 8.84 4.57
C ASN A 82 -11.60 8.54 3.31
N PRO A 83 -12.62 9.34 2.95
CA PRO A 83 -13.50 9.03 1.83
C PRO A 83 -12.86 9.29 0.46
N LYS A 84 -11.80 10.11 0.38
CA LYS A 84 -11.19 10.51 -0.90
C LYS A 84 -9.81 9.86 -1.09
N PRO A 85 -9.65 8.98 -2.09
CA PRO A 85 -8.34 8.43 -2.42
C PRO A 85 -7.43 9.51 -3.00
N THR A 86 -6.13 9.38 -2.76
CA THR A 86 -5.11 10.28 -3.32
C THR A 86 -4.46 9.68 -4.56
N THR A 87 -3.85 10.49 -5.41
CA THR A 87 -3.05 10.06 -6.58
C THR A 87 -1.54 10.10 -6.28
N SER A 88 -1.19 9.98 -4.99
CA SER A 88 0.16 10.14 -4.45
C SER A 88 1.04 8.90 -4.64
N PHE A 89 2.32 9.03 -4.26
CA PHE A 89 3.24 7.88 -4.24
C PHE A 89 2.75 6.76 -3.29
N CYS A 90 2.15 7.14 -2.15
CA CYS A 90 1.49 6.19 -1.24
C CYS A 90 0.42 5.37 -1.97
N ASN A 91 -0.43 6.03 -2.77
CA ASN A 91 -1.45 5.34 -3.57
C ASN A 91 -0.82 4.43 -4.62
N TYR A 92 0.21 4.92 -5.34
CA TYR A 92 0.91 4.12 -6.34
C TYR A 92 1.39 2.78 -5.77
N THR A 93 2.15 2.83 -4.68
CA THR A 93 2.71 1.64 -4.04
C THR A 93 1.62 0.73 -3.50
N THR A 94 0.61 1.28 -2.84
CA THR A 94 -0.50 0.50 -2.27
C THR A 94 -1.32 -0.20 -3.36
N TYR A 95 -1.58 0.48 -4.48
CA TYR A 95 -2.26 -0.11 -5.63
C TYR A 95 -1.44 -1.25 -6.24
N LYS A 96 -0.13 -1.03 -6.45
CA LYS A 96 0.78 -2.06 -6.98
C LYS A 96 0.84 -3.30 -6.09
N ILE A 97 0.89 -3.13 -4.77
CA ILE A 97 0.83 -4.24 -3.82
C ILE A 97 -0.50 -4.96 -3.91
N LYS A 98 -1.65 -4.26 -3.93
CA LYS A 98 -2.95 -4.93 -4.07
C LYS A 98 -3.10 -5.67 -5.38
N TYR A 99 -2.65 -5.06 -6.48
CA TYR A 99 -2.62 -5.72 -7.78
C TYR A 99 -1.79 -7.00 -7.74
N PHE A 100 -0.57 -6.95 -7.19
CA PHE A 100 0.29 -8.13 -7.02
C PHE A 100 -0.39 -9.24 -6.20
N LEU A 101 -0.98 -8.90 -5.05
CA LEU A 101 -1.69 -9.88 -4.22
C LEU A 101 -2.86 -10.53 -4.98
N SER A 102 -3.61 -9.74 -5.75
CA SER A 102 -4.72 -10.23 -6.56
C SER A 102 -4.27 -11.14 -7.70
N GLN A 103 -3.16 -10.82 -8.38
CA GLN A 103 -2.64 -11.64 -9.49
C GLN A 103 -2.03 -12.98 -9.02
N ASN A 104 -1.59 -13.05 -7.77
CA ASN A 104 -0.97 -14.25 -7.18
C ASN A 104 -1.92 -14.97 -6.20
N GLU A 105 -3.21 -14.62 -6.19
CA GLU A 105 -4.24 -15.23 -5.33
C GLU A 105 -3.85 -15.25 -3.84
N LEU A 106 -3.16 -14.19 -3.39
CA LEU A 106 -2.69 -14.05 -2.02
C LEU A 106 -3.76 -13.38 -1.14
N ASN A 107 -4.18 -14.08 -0.09
CA ASN A 107 -5.26 -13.65 0.82
C ASN A 107 -4.85 -12.61 1.88
N SER A 108 -3.65 -12.02 1.78
CA SER A 108 -3.17 -11.04 2.74
C SER A 108 -4.08 -9.79 2.78
N LYS A 109 -4.51 -9.42 3.99
CA LYS A 109 -5.22 -8.15 4.22
C LYS A 109 -4.24 -6.99 4.05
N LEU A 110 -4.57 -6.00 3.22
CA LEU A 110 -3.73 -4.81 3.06
C LEU A 110 -4.40 -3.63 3.75
N VAL A 111 -3.67 -2.99 4.66
CA VAL A 111 -4.07 -1.77 5.37
C VAL A 111 -3.10 -0.67 4.98
N PHE A 112 -3.59 0.55 4.82
CA PHE A 112 -2.74 1.72 4.68
C PHE A 112 -3.17 2.83 5.62
N LYS A 113 -2.23 3.36 6.41
CA LYS A 113 -2.46 4.41 7.40
C LYS A 113 -1.60 5.64 7.10
N HIS A 114 -2.24 6.77 6.88
CA HIS A 114 -1.57 8.06 6.92
C HIS A 114 -1.40 8.52 8.37
N LEU A 115 -0.19 8.96 8.72
CA LEU A 115 0.11 9.63 9.97
C LEU A 115 0.22 11.14 9.73
N LYS A 116 -0.39 11.92 10.62
CA LYS A 116 -0.22 13.36 10.64
C LYS A 116 1.25 13.68 10.89
N LYS A 117 1.85 14.44 9.98
CA LYS A 117 3.22 14.94 10.13
C LYS A 117 3.33 15.92 11.30
#